data_AF-A0A136K3G0-F1
#
_entry.id   AF-A0A136K3G0-F1
#
_cell.length_a   1.000
_cell.length_b   1.000
_cell.length_c   1.000
_cell.angle_alpha   90.00
_cell.angle_beta   90.00
_cell.angle_gamma   90.00
#
_symmetry.space_group_name_H-M   'P 1'
#
loop_
_entity.id
_entity.type
_entity.pdbx_description
1 polymer ?
#
loop_
_entity_poly.entity_id
_entity_poly.type
_entity_poly.pdbx_seq_one_letter_code
_entity_poly.pdbx_strand_id
1 'polypeptide(L)' 'MTVLTRLFSAVLFVVWFAGCSGAQWVHPTKPKDMFAQDYNKCQADALRDPKLQQGIQLLILEATERCVRKQGWQLVEPE' A
#
# COMPACT_ATOMS: atom_id res chain seq x y z
N MET A 1 7.07 40.85 15.80
CA MET A 1 5.84 40.02 15.76
C MET A 1 5.47 39.59 14.32
N THR A 2 6.44 39.37 13.43
CA THR A 2 6.19 39.03 12.01
C THR A 2 6.74 37.67 11.61
N VAL A 3 7.82 37.20 12.26
CA VAL A 3 8.43 35.89 11.98
C VAL A 3 7.55 34.74 12.50
N LEU A 4 7.01 34.87 13.70
CA LEU A 4 6.13 33.86 14.30
C LEU A 4 4.86 33.66 13.46
N THR A 5 4.26 34.75 12.98
CA THR A 5 3.06 34.73 12.12
C THR A 5 3.33 34.08 10.76
N ARG A 6 4.53 34.28 10.19
CA ARG A 6 4.96 33.64 8.94
C ARG A 6 5.17 32.13 9.13
N LEU A 7 5.75 31.71 10.25
CA LEU A 7 5.95 30.30 10.57
C LEU A 7 4.62 29.58 10.81
N PHE A 8 3.69 30.19 11.54
CA PHE A 8 2.35 29.63 11.72
C PHE A 8 1.60 29.49 10.40
N SER A 9 1.68 30.49 9.52
CA SER A 9 1.09 30.40 8.17
C SER A 9 1.71 29.26 7.35
N ALA A 10 3.05 29.13 7.36
CA ALA A 10 3.74 28.06 6.65
C ALA A 10 3.35 26.66 7.15
N VAL A 11 3.21 26.48 8.47
CA VAL A 11 2.79 25.19 9.06
C VAL A 11 1.35 24.85 8.67
N LEU A 12 0.44 25.82 8.69
CA LEU A 12 -0.94 25.62 8.26
C LEU A 12 -1.02 25.23 6.77
N PHE A 13 -0.19 25.84 5.92
CA PHE A 13 -0.11 25.46 4.51
C PHE A 13 0.40 24.04 4.30
N VAL A 14 1.43 23.60 5.05
CA VAL A 14 1.97 22.23 4.92
C VAL A 14 0.95 21.18 5.38
N VAL A 15 0.18 21.44 6.44
CA VAL A 15 -0.88 20.53 6.90
C VAL A 15 -2.04 20.45 5.89
N TRP A 16 -2.34 21.54 5.19
CA TRP A 16 -3.39 21.56 4.17
C TRP A 16 -3.05 20.70 2.94
N PHE A 17 -1.77 20.63 2.58
CA PHE A 17 -1.32 19.82 1.45
C PHE A 17 -0.95 18.38 1.82
N ALA A 18 -1.03 18.00 3.09
CA ALA A 18 -0.81 16.62 3.54
C ALA A 18 -2.06 15.73 3.34
N GLY A 19 -2.76 15.90 2.21
CA GLY A 19 -3.79 14.97 1.75
C GLY A 19 -3.14 13.62 1.50
N CYS A 20 -3.39 12.67 2.39
CA CYS A 20 -2.80 11.33 2.37
C CYS A 20 -3.44 10.52 1.23
N SER A 21 -2.90 10.66 0.02
CA SER A 21 -3.18 9.79 -1.12
C SER A 21 -2.58 8.40 -0.83
N GLY A 22 -3.33 7.60 -0.09
CA GLY A 22 -2.93 6.24 0.30
C GLY A 22 -3.74 5.22 -0.46
N ALA A 23 -3.13 4.57 -1.46
CA ALA A 23 -3.79 3.49 -2.18
C ALA A 23 -4.20 2.35 -1.23
N GLN A 24 -5.46 1.95 -1.27
CA GLN A 24 -6.02 0.93 -0.38
C GLN A 24 -6.48 -0.31 -1.16
N TRP A 25 -6.14 -1.49 -0.64
CA TRP A 25 -6.67 -2.75 -1.17
C TRP A 25 -8.10 -3.02 -0.68
N VAL A 26 -9.00 -3.27 -1.61
CA VAL A 26 -10.42 -3.58 -1.36
C VAL A 26 -10.84 -4.85 -2.09
N HIS A 27 -11.76 -5.60 -1.49
CA HIS A 27 -12.38 -6.77 -2.12
C HIS A 27 -13.90 -6.60 -2.08
N PRO A 28 -14.62 -6.89 -3.18
CA PRO A 28 -16.06 -6.63 -3.25
C PRO A 28 -16.89 -7.48 -2.28
N THR A 29 -16.40 -8.67 -1.90
CA THR A 29 -17.15 -9.65 -1.09
C THR A 29 -16.46 -10.10 0.20
N LYS A 30 -15.20 -9.69 0.45
CA LYS A 30 -14.42 -10.13 1.62
C LYS A 30 -14.18 -8.95 2.56
N PRO A 31 -14.19 -9.18 3.89
CA PRO A 31 -13.82 -8.14 4.84
C PRO A 31 -12.33 -7.81 4.74
N LYS A 32 -11.94 -6.58 5.09
CA LYS A 32 -10.56 -6.08 5.01
C LYS A 32 -9.58 -6.93 5.82
N ASP A 33 -10.02 -7.56 6.90
CA ASP A 33 -9.17 -8.41 7.75
C ASP A 33 -8.66 -9.67 7.01
N MET A 34 -9.40 -10.12 6.00
CA MET A 34 -8.98 -11.25 5.15
C MET A 34 -7.84 -10.88 4.19
N PHE A 35 -7.61 -9.58 3.96
CA PHE A 35 -6.50 -9.12 3.11
C PHE A 35 -5.17 -9.63 3.63
N ALA A 36 -4.91 -9.49 4.93
CA ALA A 36 -3.65 -9.91 5.54
C ALA A 36 -3.43 -11.42 5.37
N GLN A 37 -4.48 -12.23 5.51
CA GLN A 37 -4.41 -13.68 5.34
C GLN A 37 -4.09 -14.06 3.87
N ASP A 38 -4.82 -13.47 2.93
CA ASP A 38 -4.65 -13.68 1.49
C ASP A 38 -3.26 -13.21 1.01
N TYR A 39 -2.82 -12.05 1.49
CA TYR A 39 -1.51 -11.47 1.22
C TYR A 39 -0.38 -12.37 1.74
N ASN A 40 -0.46 -12.80 3.00
CA ASN A 40 0.55 -13.68 3.59
C ASN A 40 0.66 -15.01 2.85
N LYS A 41 -0.48 -15.56 2.42
CA LYS A 41 -0.51 -16.77 1.58
C LYS A 41 0.20 -16.53 0.25
N CYS A 42 -0.15 -15.45 -0.46
CA CYS A 42 0.49 -15.08 -1.72
C CYS A 42 2.00 -14.83 -1.57
N GLN A 43 2.43 -14.21 -0.46
CA GLN A 43 3.83 -13.96 -0.18
C GLN A 43 4.59 -15.27 0.08
N ALA A 44 4.01 -16.19 0.84
CA ALA A 44 4.61 -17.51 1.08
C ALA A 44 4.75 -18.30 -0.24
N ASP A 45 3.77 -18.19 -1.13
CA ASP A 45 3.82 -18.82 -2.45
C ASP A 45 4.88 -18.15 -3.35
N ALA A 46 5.01 -16.82 -3.31
CA ALA A 46 6.05 -16.10 -4.03
C ALA A 46 7.48 -16.47 -3.57
N LEU A 47 7.68 -16.68 -2.26
CA LEU A 47 8.96 -17.13 -1.70
C LEU A 47 9.32 -18.57 -2.06
N ARG A 48 8.33 -19.40 -2.38
CA ARG A 48 8.54 -20.78 -2.83
C ARG A 48 8.88 -20.88 -4.32
N ASP A 49 8.67 -19.82 -5.09
CA ASP A 49 8.99 -19.83 -6.52
C ASP A 49 10.52 -19.87 -6.70
N PRO A 50 11.08 -20.94 -7.31
CA PRO A 50 12.51 -21.06 -7.56
C PRO A 50 13.08 -19.92 -8.41
N LYS A 51 12.24 -19.24 -9.21
CA LYS A 51 12.66 -18.08 -10.02
C LYS A 51 12.87 -16.83 -9.17
N LEU A 52 12.23 -16.75 -8.00
CA LEU A 52 12.34 -15.63 -7.07
C LEU A 52 13.29 -15.90 -5.91
N GLN A 53 13.87 -17.10 -5.81
CA GLN A 53 14.88 -17.48 -4.79
C GLN A 53 16.16 -16.63 -4.81
N GLN A 54 16.39 -15.85 -5.86
CA GLN A 54 17.47 -14.86 -5.91
C GLN A 54 17.28 -13.70 -4.90
N GLY A 55 16.15 -13.67 -4.17
CA GLY A 55 15.97 -12.81 -3.00
C GLY A 55 15.75 -11.34 -3.33
N ILE A 56 15.43 -11.01 -4.59
CA ILE A 56 15.13 -9.65 -5.01
C ILE A 56 13.75 -9.28 -4.44
N GLN A 57 13.75 -8.48 -3.38
CA GLN A 57 12.54 -8.10 -2.64
C GLN A 57 11.45 -7.50 -3.53
N LEU A 58 11.83 -6.70 -4.54
CA LEU A 58 10.91 -6.09 -5.50
C LEU A 58 10.16 -7.13 -6.35
N LEU A 59 10.83 -8.21 -6.78
CA LEU A 59 10.19 -9.26 -7.57
C LEU A 59 9.20 -10.05 -6.71
N ILE A 60 9.52 -10.29 -5.44
CA ILE A 60 8.64 -10.97 -4.49
C ILE A 60 7.39 -10.11 -4.25
N LEU A 61 7.57 -8.80 -4.10
CA LEU A 61 6.47 -7.86 -3.96
C LEU A 61 5.55 -7.90 -5.20
N GLU A 62 6.12 -7.78 -6.40
CA GLU A 62 5.35 -7.80 -7.65
C GLU A 62 4.61 -9.14 -7.86
N ALA A 63 5.23 -10.26 -7.52
CA ALA A 63 4.59 -11.57 -7.57
C ALA A 63 3.42 -11.68 -6.56
N THR A 64 3.63 -11.15 -5.36
CA THR A 64 2.61 -11.11 -4.31
C THR A 64 1.41 -10.25 -4.73
N GLU A 65 1.66 -9.04 -5.25
CA GLU A 65 0.61 -8.15 -5.75
C GLU A 65 -0.19 -8.77 -6.90
N ARG A 66 0.48 -9.45 -7.84
CA ARG A 66 -0.19 -10.17 -8.93
C ARG A 66 -1.07 -11.30 -8.40
N CYS A 67 -0.61 -12.03 -7.38
CA CYS A 67 -1.40 -13.09 -6.74
C CYS A 67 -2.63 -12.52 -6.03
N VAL A 68 -2.46 -11.46 -5.24
CA VAL A 68 -3.54 -10.79 -4.51
C VAL A 68 -4.58 -10.22 -5.49
N ARG A 69 -4.14 -9.61 -6.60
CA ARG A 69 -5.03 -9.14 -7.66
C ARG A 69 -5.82 -10.27 -8.32
N LYS A 70 -5.20 -11.43 -8.54
CA LYS A 70 -5.90 -12.65 -9.04
C LYS A 70 -6.94 -13.18 -8.07
N GLN A 71 -6.78 -12.96 -6.77
CA GLN A 71 -7.76 -13.35 -5.77
C GLN A 71 -8.98 -12.41 -5.72
N GLY A 72 -8.98 -11.33 -6.51
CA GLY A 72 -10.10 -10.38 -6.60
C GLY A 72 -9.91 -9.10 -5.79
N TRP A 73 -8.74 -8.92 -5.16
CA TRP A 73 -8.39 -7.67 -4.48
C TRP A 73 -8.00 -6.61 -5.50
N GLN A 74 -8.52 -5.40 -5.32
CA GLN A 74 -8.27 -4.27 -6.17
C GLN A 74 -7.61 -3.16 -5.36
N LEU A 75 -6.58 -2.54 -5.92
CA LEU A 75 -5.96 -1.37 -5.32
C LEU A 75 -6.73 -0.14 -5.81
N VAL A 76 -7.39 0.55 -4.89
CA VAL A 76 -8.18 1.75 -5.17
C VAL A 76 -7.50 2.93 -4.49
N GLU A 77 -7.25 3.98 -5.26
CA GLU A 77 -6.78 5.24 -4.71
C GLU A 77 -7.98 6.01 -4.15
N PRO A 78 -7.93 6.47 -2.89
CA PRO A 78 -8.93 7.41 -2.39
C PRO A 78 -8.75 8.73 -3.14
N GLU A 79 -9.85 9.25 -3.68
CA GLU A 79 -9.97 10.51 -4.41
C GLU A 79 -9.68 11.75 -3.55
#